data_AF-A0A7C5BTN2-F1
#
_entry.id   AF-A0A7C5BTN2-F1
#
_cell.length_a   1.000
_cell.length_b   1.000
_cell.length_c   1.000
_cell.angle_alpha   90.00
_cell.angle_beta   90.00
_cell.angle_gamma   90.00
#
_symmetry.space_group_name_H-M   'P 1'
#
loop_
_entity.id
_entity.type
_entity.pdbx_description
1 polymer ?
#
loop_
_entity_poly.entity_id
_entity_poly.type
_entity_poly.pdbx_seq_one_letter_code
_entity_poly.pdbx_strand_id
1 'polypeptide(L)' 'MNDLDRPNLTEQELYDYLHDEEELPVTKRAVHDAILRREIMPTRIGRGNYFSKRDGLDWIASRKQTGTYRVAKSAAAQ' A
#
# COMPACT_ATOMS: atom_id res chain seq x y z
N MET A 1 -12.02 -4.80 18.44
CA MET A 1 -11.32 -4.47 17.18
C MET A 1 -10.00 -3.84 17.57
N ASN A 2 -8.87 -4.36 17.09
CA ASN A 2 -7.56 -3.76 17.39
C ASN A 2 -7.46 -2.39 16.69
N ASP A 3 -6.60 -1.50 17.18
CA ASP A 3 -6.39 -0.18 16.56
C ASP A 3 -5.99 -0.32 15.08
N LEU A 4 -5.19 -1.35 14.77
CA LEU A 4 -4.73 -1.65 13.42
C LEU A 4 -5.85 -2.03 12.44
N ASP A 5 -6.98 -2.54 12.93
CA ASP A 5 -8.04 -3.10 12.09
C ASP A 5 -9.17 -2.11 11.85
N ARG A 6 -9.14 -0.94 12.52
CA ARG A 6 -10.20 0.06 12.39
C ARG A 6 -10.07 0.76 11.04
N PRO A 7 -11.09 0.71 10.16
CA PRO A 7 -11.02 1.37 8.86
C PRO A 7 -11.45 2.84 8.99
N ASN A 8 -10.58 3.67 9.56
CA ASN A 8 -10.84 5.10 9.80
C ASN A 8 -9.89 6.05 9.09
N LEU A 9 -8.92 5.54 8.31
CA LEU A 9 -7.98 6.36 7.57
C LEU A 9 -8.52 6.68 6.18
N THR A 10 -8.40 7.92 5.74
CA THR A 10 -8.48 8.29 4.33
C THR A 10 -7.24 7.81 3.57
N GLU A 11 -7.24 7.93 2.25
CA GLU A 11 -6.06 7.64 1.44
C GLU A 11 -4.82 8.45 1.86
N GLN A 12 -5.02 9.74 2.16
CA GLN A 12 -3.93 10.62 2.61
C GLN A 12 -3.39 10.17 3.97
N GLU A 13 -4.27 9.88 4.93
CA GLU A 13 -3.87 9.43 6.26
C GLU A 13 -3.24 8.02 6.24
N LEU A 14 -3.68 7.14 5.33
CA LEU A 14 -3.02 5.86 5.11
C LEU A 14 -1.60 6.05 4.60
N TYR A 15 -1.38 6.98 3.68
CA TYR A 15 -0.04 7.33 3.23
C TYR A 15 0.80 7.91 4.37
N ASP A 16 0.27 8.87 5.14
CA ASP A 16 1.00 9.52 6.23
C ASP A 16 1.39 8.49 7.30
N TYR A 17 0.48 7.56 7.64
CA TYR A 17 0.79 6.43 8.51
C TYR A 17 1.96 5.57 7.97
N LEU A 18 1.90 5.15 6.71
CA LEU A 18 2.94 4.30 6.13
C LEU A 18 4.29 5.04 6.00
N HIS A 19 4.27 6.34 5.69
CA HIS A 19 5.48 7.11 5.43
C HIS A 19 6.10 7.71 6.68
N ASP A 20 5.30 8.37 7.52
CA ASP A 20 5.78 9.17 8.65
C ASP A 20 5.84 8.34 9.94
N GLU A 21 4.87 7.44 10.19
CA GLU A 21 4.84 6.61 11.40
C GLU A 21 5.65 5.32 11.25
N GLU A 22 5.48 4.59 10.14
CA GLU A 22 6.20 3.34 9.87
C GLU A 22 7.54 3.55 9.13
N GLU A 23 7.88 4.79 8.80
CA GLU A 23 9.12 5.19 8.11
C GLU A 23 9.38 4.42 6.80
N LEU A 24 8.32 3.96 6.12
CA LEU A 24 8.46 3.18 4.89
C LEU A 24 8.75 4.11 3.69
N PRO A 25 9.61 3.67 2.74
CA PRO A 25 9.94 4.45 1.55
C PRO A 25 8.84 4.36 0.48
N VAL A 26 7.60 4.68 0.86
CA VAL A 26 6.45 4.75 -0.04
C VAL A 26 6.22 6.16 -0.55
N THR A 27 5.53 6.29 -1.68
CA THR A 27 5.09 7.59 -2.20
C THR A 27 3.57 7.64 -2.23
N LYS A 28 3.00 8.85 -2.12
CA LYS A 28 1.55 9.07 -2.27
C LYS A 28 1.00 8.39 -3.52
N ARG A 29 1.71 8.53 -4.64
CA ARG A 29 1.34 7.92 -5.91
C ARG A 29 1.35 6.40 -5.87
N ALA A 30 2.31 5.78 -5.20
CA ALA A 30 2.35 4.32 -5.06
C ALA A 30 1.15 3.78 -4.26
N VAL A 31 0.75 4.47 -3.19
CA VAL A 31 -0.43 4.12 -2.39
C VAL A 31 -1.71 4.31 -3.20
N HIS A 32 -1.86 5.44 -3.89
CA HIS A 32 -2.98 5.71 -4.79
C HIS A 32 -3.15 4.63 -5.86
N ASP A 33 -2.07 4.31 -6.57
CA ASP A 33 -2.07 3.30 -7.63
C ASP A 33 -2.42 1.91 -7.07
N ALA A 34 -1.97 1.57 -5.85
CA ALA A 34 -2.33 0.31 -5.19
C ALA A 34 -3.82 0.24 -4.84
N ILE A 35 -4.43 1.33 -4.41
CA ILE A 35 -5.89 1.41 -4.15
C ILE A 35 -6.66 1.23 -5.47
N LEU A 36 -6.25 1.92 -6.53
CA LEU A 36 -6.89 1.80 -7.86
C LEU A 36 -6.80 0.36 -8.40
N ARG A 37 -5.66 -0.31 -8.19
CA ARG A 37 -5.41 -1.71 -8.59
C ARG A 37 -6.05 -2.73 -7.65
N ARG A 38 -6.72 -2.30 -6.58
CA ARG A 38 -7.33 -3.17 -5.56
C ARG A 38 -6.31 -4.07 -4.84
N GLU A 39 -5.07 -3.59 -4.73
CA GLU A 39 -4.05 -4.19 -3.87
C GLU A 39 -4.27 -3.78 -2.40
N ILE A 40 -4.74 -2.54 -2.19
CA ILE A 40 -5.25 -2.05 -0.90
C ILE A 40 -6.77 -1.92 -1.03
N MET A 41 -7.52 -2.64 -0.19
CA MET A 41 -8.98 -2.71 -0.30
C MET A 41 -9.65 -1.66 0.60
N PRO A 42 -10.44 -0.73 0.03
CA PRO A 42 -11.18 0.22 0.85
C PRO A 42 -12.39 -0.43 1.50
N THR A 43 -12.63 -0.08 2.76
CA THR A 43 -13.93 -0.26 3.41
C THR A 43 -14.83 0.93 3.10
N ARG A 44 -15.98 0.69 2.49
CA ARG A 44 -16.93 1.75 2.16
C ARG A 44 -17.81 2.06 3.36
N ILE A 45 -17.68 3.28 3.91
CA ILE A 45 -18.47 3.76 5.05
C ILE A 45 -19.15 5.07 4.64
N GLY A 46 -20.48 5.06 4.62
CA GLY A 46 -21.27 6.19 4.11
C GLY A 46 -20.90 6.51 2.65
N ARG A 47 -20.41 7.74 2.41
CA ARG A 47 -19.99 8.21 1.08
C ARG A 47 -18.48 8.10 0.82
N GLY A 48 -17.70 7.67 1.81
CA GLY A 48 -16.24 7.62 1.75
C GLY A 48 -15.67 6.21 1.62
N ASN A 49 -14.42 6.15 1.17
CA ASN A 49 -13.57 4.97 1.25
C ASN A 49 -12.60 5.18 2.40
N TYR A 50 -12.52 4.20 3.30
CA TYR A 50 -11.62 4.23 4.44
C TYR A 50 -10.79 2.97 4.52
N PHE A 51 -9.63 3.09 5.15
CA PHE A 51 -8.62 2.05 5.25
C PHE A 51 -8.22 1.87 6.69
N SER A 52 -7.83 0.66 7.03
CA SER A 52 -7.19 0.34 8.30
C SER A 52 -5.68 0.41 8.13
N LYS A 53 -4.95 0.58 9.24
CA LYS A 53 -3.48 0.50 9.24
C LYS A 53 -3.01 -0.85 8.69
N ARG A 54 -3.73 -1.92 9.03
CA ARG A 54 -3.44 -3.28 8.54
C ARG A 54 -3.50 -3.39 7.02
N ASP A 55 -4.46 -2.74 6.36
CA ASP A 55 -4.57 -2.80 4.89
C ASP A 55 -3.28 -2.30 4.21
N GLY A 56 -2.68 -1.23 4.76
CA GLY A 56 -1.40 -0.72 4.28
C GLY A 56 -0.24 -1.68 4.56
N LEU A 57 -0.16 -2.22 5.79
CA LEU A 57 0.91 -3.15 6.18
C LEU A 57 0.86 -4.47 5.38
N ASP A 58 -0.33 -5.00 5.14
CA ASP A 58 -0.53 -6.24 4.37
C ASP A 58 -0.11 -6.04 2.91
N TRP A 59 -0.40 -4.87 2.33
CA TRP A 59 0.10 -4.50 1.01
C TRP A 59 1.63 -4.44 0.97
N ILE A 60 2.28 -3.86 1.98
CA ILE A 60 3.75 -3.84 2.07
C ILE A 60 4.30 -5.26 2.20
N ALA A 61 3.70 -6.09 3.04
CA ALA A 61 4.08 -7.49 3.21
C ALA A 61 3.95 -8.29 1.90
N SER A 62 2.94 -7.99 1.08
CA SER A 62 2.73 -8.62 -0.23
C SER A 62 3.84 -8.33 -1.25
N ARG A 63 4.59 -7.23 -1.06
CA ARG A 63 5.69 -6.82 -1.97
C ARG A 63 6.98 -7.58 -1.74
N LYS A 64 7.05 -8.47 -0.75
CA LYS A 64 8.21 -9.33 -0.51
C LYS A 64 8.47 -10.20 -1.76
N GLN A 65 9.61 -9.97 -2.41
CA GLN A 65 10.05 -10.81 -3.53
C GLN A 65 10.62 -12.12 -2.97
N THR A 66 9.91 -13.23 -3.19
CA THR A 66 10.30 -14.56 -2.70
C THR A 66 11.24 -15.31 -3.65
N GLY A 67 11.63 -14.70 -4.78
CA GLY A 67 12.50 -15.30 -5.80
C GLY A 67 13.91 -14.71 -5.83
N THR A 68 14.86 -15.42 -6.46
CA THR A 68 16.18 -14.88 -6.78
C THR A 68 16.01 -13.66 -7.67
N TYR A 69 16.51 -12.50 -7.23
CA TYR A 69 16.50 -11.26 -8.01
C TYR A 69 17.12 -11.51 -9.39
N ARG A 70 16.29 -11.50 -10.44
CA ARG A 70 16.75 -11.54 -11.83
C ARG A 70 16.68 -10.12 -12.36
N VAL A 71 17.85 -9.47 -12.47
CA VAL A 71 17.96 -8.28 -13.31
C VAL A 71 17.50 -8.71 -14.71
N ALA A 72 16.39 -8.13 -15.18
CA ALA A 72 16.01 -8.26 -16.57
C ALA A 72 17.19 -7.76 -17.40
N LYS A 73 17.86 -8.65 -18.13
CA LYS A 73 18.92 -8.28 -19.06
C LYS A 73 18.26 -7.35 -20.06
N SER A 74 18.56 -6.06 -19.97
CA SER A 74 18.09 -5.05 -20.92
C SER A 74 18.35 -5.58 -22.32
N ALA A 75 17.31 -5.67 -23.14
CA ALA A 75 17.44 -5.96 -24.56
C ALA A 75 18.10 -4.74 -25.22
N ALA A 76 19.43 -4.67 -25.11
CA ALA A 76 20.28 -3.86 -25.97
C ALA A 76 20.77 -4.77 -27.11
N ALA A 77 19.99 -4.80 -28.18
CA ALA A 77 20.29 -5.24 -29.55
C ALA A 77 18.91 -5.30 -30.26
N GLN A 78 18.63 -4.60 -31.36
CA GLN A 78 19.45 -4.15 -32.48
C GLN A 78 18.94 -2.81 -33.00
#